data_AF-R6WKH4-F1
#
_entry.id   AF-R6WKH4-F1
#
_cell.length_a   1.000
_cell.length_b   1.000
_cell.length_c   1.000
_cell.angle_alpha   90.00
_cell.angle_beta   90.00
_cell.angle_gamma   90.00
#
_symmetry.space_group_name_H-M   'P 1'
#
loop_
_entity.id
_entity.type
_entity.pdbx_description
1 polymer ?
#
loop_
_entity_poly.entity_id
_entity_poly.type
_entity_poly.pdbx_seq_one_letter_code
_entity_poly.pdbx_strand_id
1 'polypeptide(L)'
;MLAKGDRRQSAAIYAAVKAGQRLDGWDEFFSYDAWIKAFTDAGLDPDFYACRTIPFEETLPWDHIDCGVSKEFLIREAKKAANGLTTPDCRTQCSACGANKLGGKRRCCR
;
A
#
# COMPACT_ATOMS: atom_id res chain seq x y z
N MET A 1 -3.05 -2.70 9.32
CA MET A 1 -3.15 -4.15 9.08
C MET A 1 -3.38 -4.48 7.59
N LEU A 2 -4.51 -4.08 6.99
CA LEU A 2 -4.88 -4.48 5.62
C LEU A 2 -4.03 -3.87 4.48
N ALA A 3 -3.55 -2.64 4.65
CA ALA A 3 -2.77 -1.94 3.62
C ALA A 3 -1.43 -2.63 3.26
N LYS A 4 -0.91 -3.49 4.14
CA LYS A 4 0.32 -4.27 3.93
C LYS A 4 0.00 -5.75 3.64
N GLY A 5 -1.20 -6.04 3.16
CA GLY A 5 -1.70 -7.40 3.00
C GLY A 5 -1.05 -8.17 1.86
N ASP A 6 -0.91 -9.47 2.07
CA ASP A 6 -0.51 -10.46 1.08
C ASP A 6 -1.65 -11.45 0.82
N ARG A 7 -1.37 -12.51 0.02
CA ARG A 7 -2.37 -13.54 -0.28
C ARG A 7 -2.91 -14.24 0.97
N ARG A 8 -2.18 -14.30 2.07
CA ARG A 8 -2.60 -14.97 3.31
C ARG A 8 -3.76 -14.22 3.97
N GLN A 9 -3.78 -12.88 3.90
CA GLN A 9 -4.88 -12.08 4.45
C GLN A 9 -6.23 -12.32 3.75
N SER A 10 -6.25 -12.96 2.57
CA SER A 10 -7.51 -13.27 1.87
C SER A 10 -8.47 -14.12 2.72
N ALA A 11 -7.95 -15.07 3.51
CA ALA A 11 -8.76 -15.89 4.40
C ALA A 11 -9.42 -15.08 5.51
N ALA A 12 -8.68 -14.14 6.11
CA ALA A 12 -9.21 -13.23 7.13
C ALA A 12 -10.27 -12.28 6.57
N ILE A 13 -10.02 -11.70 5.38
CA ILE A 13 -11.00 -10.84 4.69
C ILE A 13 -12.28 -11.63 4.39
N TYR A 14 -12.14 -12.85 3.87
CA TYR A 14 -13.30 -13.70 3.59
C TYR A 14 -14.09 -14.06 4.85
N ALA A 15 -13.40 -14.36 5.96
CA ALA A 15 -14.03 -14.62 7.25
C ALA A 15 -14.80 -13.40 7.78
N ALA A 16 -14.20 -12.20 7.70
CA ALA A 16 -14.83 -10.95 8.10
C ALA A 16 -16.11 -10.69 7.28
N VAL A 17 -16.06 -10.85 5.96
CA VAL A 17 -17.23 -10.71 5.09
C VAL A 17 -18.32 -11.72 5.43
N LYS A 18 -17.96 -12.99 5.70
CA LYS A 18 -18.94 -14.00 6.17
C LYS A 18 -19.57 -13.65 7.51
N ALA A 19 -18.82 -12.99 8.39
CA ALA A 19 -19.31 -12.47 9.67
C ALA A 19 -20.14 -11.18 9.53
N GLY A 20 -20.40 -10.73 8.30
CA GLY A 20 -21.25 -9.57 8.02
C GLY A 20 -20.52 -8.23 8.02
N GLN A 21 -19.19 -8.21 8.12
CA GLN A 21 -18.40 -6.98 8.00
C GLN A 21 -18.54 -6.41 6.58
N ARG A 22 -18.95 -5.14 6.51
CA ARG A 22 -19.18 -4.38 5.29
C ARG A 22 -19.22 -2.90 5.64
N LEU A 23 -18.88 -2.04 4.69
CA LEU A 23 -18.85 -0.58 4.88
C LEU A 23 -17.91 -0.17 6.03
N ASP A 24 -16.85 -0.93 6.29
CA ASP A 24 -15.83 -0.66 7.32
C ASP A 24 -15.00 0.61 7.07
N GLY A 25 -15.24 1.32 5.96
CA GLY A 25 -14.66 2.64 5.68
C GLY A 25 -15.38 3.81 6.37
N TRP A 26 -16.52 3.54 7.01
CA TRP A 26 -17.29 4.50 7.80
C TRP A 26 -17.26 4.07 9.27
N ASP A 27 -16.94 5.00 10.16
CA ASP A 27 -16.68 4.71 11.58
C ASP A 27 -17.87 4.03 12.28
N GLU A 28 -19.11 4.33 11.87
CA GLU A 28 -20.33 3.77 12.44
C GLU A 28 -20.53 2.28 12.14
N PHE A 29 -19.88 1.76 11.10
CA PHE A 29 -19.96 0.35 10.69
C PHE A 29 -18.67 -0.43 10.99
N PHE A 30 -17.60 0.27 11.36
CA PHE A 30 -16.32 -0.37 11.65
C PHE A 30 -16.34 -1.10 12.99
N SER A 31 -16.00 -2.39 12.97
CA SER A 31 -15.83 -3.19 14.20
C SER A 31 -14.42 -3.75 14.32
N TYR A 32 -13.59 -3.10 15.14
CA TYR A 32 -12.21 -3.54 15.40
C TYR A 32 -12.15 -5.00 15.88
N ASP A 33 -12.98 -5.37 16.87
CA ASP A 33 -12.97 -6.71 17.46
C ASP A 33 -13.33 -7.79 16.44
N ALA A 34 -14.26 -7.51 15.52
CA ALA A 34 -14.62 -8.44 14.45
C ALA A 34 -13.43 -8.70 13.51
N TRP A 35 -12.65 -7.66 13.20
CA TRP A 35 -11.45 -7.79 12.37
C TRP A 35 -10.33 -8.55 13.08
N ILE A 36 -10.08 -8.27 14.36
CA ILE A 36 -9.09 -9.03 15.16
C ILE A 36 -9.49 -10.50 15.25
N LYS A 37 -10.78 -10.79 15.48
CA LYS A 37 -11.29 -12.16 15.46
C LYS A 37 -11.08 -12.83 14.09
N ALA A 38 -11.42 -12.16 13.00
CA ALA A 38 -11.26 -12.71 11.65
C ALA A 38 -9.80 -13.03 11.31
N PHE A 39 -8.85 -12.20 11.75
CA PHE A 39 -7.42 -12.47 11.62
C PHE A 39 -6.98 -13.68 12.45
N THR A 40 -7.40 -13.72 13.72
CA THR A 40 -7.08 -14.81 14.65
C THR A 40 -7.64 -16.15 14.14
N ASP A 41 -8.89 -16.18 13.70
CA ASP A 41 -9.55 -17.35 13.13
C ASP A 41 -8.83 -17.85 11.85
N ALA A 42 -8.23 -16.93 11.09
CA ALA A 42 -7.43 -17.25 9.91
C ALA A 42 -5.98 -17.65 10.23
N GLY A 43 -5.60 -17.71 11.52
CA GLY A 43 -4.24 -18.03 11.96
C GLY A 43 -3.22 -16.93 11.65
N LEU A 44 -3.67 -15.68 11.53
CA LEU A 44 -2.83 -14.53 11.24
C LEU A 44 -2.69 -13.63 12.47
N ASP A 45 -1.47 -13.14 12.67
CA ASP A 45 -1.18 -12.10 13.65
C ASP A 45 -1.37 -10.70 13.01
N PRO A 46 -2.32 -9.88 13.48
CA PRO A 46 -2.48 -8.48 13.06
C PRO A 46 -1.20 -7.65 13.22
N ASP A 47 -0.46 -7.86 14.31
CA ASP A 47 0.69 -7.03 14.70
C ASP A 47 1.86 -7.24 13.76
N PHE A 48 2.05 -8.48 13.28
CA PHE A 48 2.99 -8.77 12.21
C PHE A 48 2.82 -7.81 11.04
N TYR A 49 1.60 -7.53 10.59
CA TYR A 49 1.37 -6.62 9.47
C TYR A 49 1.42 -5.15 9.88
N ALA A 50 0.81 -4.79 11.02
CA ALA A 50 0.69 -3.40 11.43
C ALA A 50 2.04 -2.79 11.81
N CYS A 51 2.81 -3.51 12.65
CA CYS A 51 3.96 -2.97 13.36
C CYS A 51 5.29 -3.25 12.66
N ARG A 52 5.35 -4.18 11.71
CA ARG A 52 6.62 -4.46 11.01
C ARG A 52 7.05 -3.32 10.10
N THR A 53 8.35 -3.05 10.11
CA THR A 53 9.04 -2.27 9.10
C THR A 53 9.36 -3.17 7.92
N ILE A 54 9.08 -2.72 6.71
CA ILE A 54 9.37 -3.48 5.49
C ILE A 54 10.64 -2.89 4.87
N PRO A 55 11.73 -3.65 4.75
CA PRO A 55 12.95 -3.18 4.10
C PRO A 55 12.70 -2.99 2.60
N PHE A 56 13.46 -2.08 1.97
CA PHE A 56 13.26 -1.73 0.56
C PHE A 56 13.61 -2.86 -0.41
N GLU A 57 14.44 -3.80 0.06
CA GLU A 57 14.91 -4.98 -0.65
C GLU A 57 13.89 -6.14 -0.59
N GLU A 58 12.90 -6.09 0.31
CA GLU A 58 11.84 -7.09 0.37
C GLU A 58 10.95 -7.00 -0.89
N THR A 59 10.59 -8.17 -1.42
CA THR A 59 9.58 -8.25 -2.48
C THR A 59 8.21 -8.04 -1.86
N LEU A 60 7.53 -6.98 -2.28
CA LEU A 60 6.21 -6.63 -1.77
C LEU A 60 5.15 -7.48 -2.46
N PRO A 61 4.07 -7.88 -1.76
CA PRO A 61 2.97 -8.62 -2.37
C PRO A 61 2.34 -7.92 -3.58
N TRP A 62 2.41 -6.58 -3.62
CA TRP A 62 1.89 -5.72 -4.68
C TRP A 62 2.97 -5.23 -5.68
N ASP A 63 4.20 -5.75 -5.63
CA ASP A 63 5.27 -5.36 -6.58
C ASP A 63 4.92 -5.67 -8.05
N HIS A 64 3.95 -6.56 -8.28
CA HIS A 64 3.46 -6.90 -9.62
C HIS A 64 2.49 -5.86 -10.21
N ILE A 65 2.07 -4.85 -9.42
CA ILE A 65 1.17 -3.79 -9.87
C ILE A 65 1.99 -2.68 -10.50
N ASP A 66 1.79 -2.44 -11.80
CA ASP A 66 2.44 -1.35 -12.53
C ASP A 66 1.46 -0.17 -12.72
N CYS A 67 1.77 0.96 -12.08
CA CYS A 67 1.05 2.23 -12.24
C CYS A 67 1.86 3.26 -13.05
N GLY A 68 2.92 2.84 -13.73
CA GLY A 68 3.85 3.67 -14.49
C GLY A 68 4.92 4.37 -13.65
N VAL A 69 4.83 4.30 -12.32
CA VAL A 69 5.86 4.84 -11.41
C VAL A 69 6.84 3.72 -11.04
N SER A 70 8.13 4.00 -11.12
CA SER A 70 9.16 2.98 -10.84
C SER A 70 9.34 2.75 -9.33
N LYS A 71 9.67 1.51 -8.94
CA LYS A 71 9.94 1.16 -7.54
C LYS A 71 11.10 1.98 -6.98
N GLU A 72 12.13 2.24 -7.78
CA GLU A 72 13.30 3.05 -7.41
C GLU A 72 12.91 4.49 -7.10
N PHE A 73 11.94 5.06 -7.84
CA PHE A 73 11.38 6.37 -7.53
C PHE A 73 10.70 6.36 -6.16
N LEU A 74 9.81 5.39 -5.91
CA LEU A 74 9.08 5.28 -4.64
C LEU A 74 10.04 5.12 -3.44
N ILE A 75 11.10 4.32 -3.59
CA ILE A 75 12.13 4.17 -2.55
C ILE A 75 12.86 5.50 -2.30
N ARG A 76 13.23 6.24 -3.35
CA ARG A 76 13.88 7.55 -3.20
C ARG A 76 12.97 8.56 -2.51
N GLU A 77 11.69 8.59 -2.86
CA GLU A 77 10.71 9.49 -2.23
C GLU A 77 10.45 9.10 -0.77
N ALA A 78 10.39 7.81 -0.44
CA ALA A 78 10.29 7.35 0.94
C ALA A 78 11.51 7.79 1.78
N LYS A 79 12.73 7.69 1.23
CA LYS A 79 13.96 8.18 1.89
C LYS A 79 13.94 9.70 2.10
N LYS A 80 13.46 10.48 1.13
CA LYS A 80 13.30 11.93 1.30
C LYS A 80 12.28 12.27 2.38
N ALA A 81 11.12 11.60 2.35
CA ALA A 81 10.06 11.80 3.33
C ALA A 81 10.55 11.51 4.76
N ALA A 82 11.35 10.46 4.95
CA ALA A 82 11.97 10.14 6.24
C ALA A 82 12.93 11.24 6.74
N ASN A 83 13.51 12.03 5.82
CA ASN A 83 14.35 13.19 6.14
C ASN A 83 13.56 14.53 6.18
N GLY A 84 12.22 14.49 6.07
CA GLY A 84 11.38 15.70 6.02
C GLY A 84 11.56 16.54 4.76
N LEU A 85 12.14 15.98 3.70
CA LEU A 85 12.37 16.66 2.43
C LEU A 85 11.19 16.48 1.49
N THR A 86 10.76 17.57 0.85
CA THR A 86 9.72 17.55 -0.17
C THR A 86 10.32 17.42 -1.57
N THR A 87 9.53 16.87 -2.49
CA THR A 87 9.85 16.85 -3.91
C THR A 87 9.09 17.99 -4.59
N PRO A 88 9.76 18.83 -5.39
CA PRO A 88 9.10 19.92 -6.11
C PRO A 88 8.10 19.38 -7.12
N ASP A 89 7.15 20.23 -7.51
CA ASP A 89 6.15 19.87 -8.51
C ASP A 89 6.79 19.63 -9.88
N CYS A 90 6.15 18.78 -10.70
CA CYS A 90 6.66 18.39 -12.01
C CYS A 90 6.74 19.55 -13.03
N ARG A 91 6.09 20.70 -12.80
CA ARG A 91 6.17 21.87 -13.69
C ARG A 91 7.43 22.67 -13.41
N THR A 92 7.90 22.67 -12.15
CA THR A 92 9.18 23.27 -11.76
C THR A 92 10.34 22.38 -12.17
N GLN A 93 10.28 21.09 -11.84
CA GLN A 93 11.32 20.12 -12.22
C GLN A 93 10.75 18.71 -12.32
N CYS A 94 11.03 18.02 -13.42
CA CYS A 94 10.67 16.61 -13.57
C CYS A 94 11.30 15.78 -12.45
N SER A 95 10.47 15.10 -11.64
CA SER A 95 10.94 14.25 -10.55
C SER A 95 11.48 12.89 -11.04
N ALA A 96 11.39 12.59 -12.34
CA ALA A 96 11.78 11.33 -12.98
C ALA A 96 11.10 10.11 -12.34
N CYS A 97 9.77 10.15 -12.18
CA CYS A 97 9.00 9.06 -11.56
C CYS A 97 8.79 7.84 -12.45
N GLY A 98 9.03 7.96 -13.76
CA GLY A 98 8.80 6.87 -14.73
C GLY A 98 7.47 6.97 -15.48
N ALA A 99 6.51 7.78 -15.00
CA ALA A 99 5.16 7.86 -15.57
C ALA A 99 5.13 8.27 -17.05
N ASN A 100 6.18 8.91 -17.55
CA ASN A 100 6.35 9.22 -18.98
C ASN A 100 6.29 7.96 -19.88
N LYS A 101 6.55 6.75 -19.35
CA LYS A 101 6.39 5.48 -20.08
C LYS A 101 4.93 5.22 -20.48
N LEU A 102 3.96 5.70 -19.71
CA LEU A 102 2.52 5.50 -19.99
C LEU A 102 1.96 6.46 -21.06
N GLY A 103 2.64 7.58 -21.31
CA GLY A 103 2.08 8.70 -22.11
C GLY A 103 2.19 8.59 -23.63
N GLY A 104 2.84 7.54 -24.16
CA GLY A 104 3.08 7.41 -25.61
C GLY A 104 3.80 8.64 -26.19
N LYS A 105 3.20 9.34 -27.16
CA LYS A 105 3.75 10.59 -27.75
C LYS A 105 3.65 11.82 -26.84
N ARG A 106 2.82 11.77 -25.79
CA ARG A 106 2.62 12.89 -24.85
C ARG A 106 3.40 12.62 -23.56
N ARG A 107 4.54 13.27 -23.41
CA ARG A 107 5.30 13.27 -22.15
C ARG A 107 4.68 14.26 -21.18
N CYS A 108 4.39 13.81 -19.95
CA CYS A 108 3.82 14.65 -18.90
C CYS A 108 4.87 15.63 -18.36
N CYS A 109 6.15 15.21 -18.37
CA CYS A 109 7.28 16.00 -17.89
C CYS A 109 8.36 16.05 -18.99
N ARG A 110 8.83 17.24 -19.36
CA ARG A 110 9.96 17.46 -20.29
C ARG A 110 11.24 17.72 -19.53
#